data_AF-A0A6A4SK82-F1
#
_entry.id   AF-A0A6A4SK82-F1
#
_cell.length_a   1.000
_cell.length_b   1.000
_cell.length_c   1.000
_cell.angle_alpha   90.00
_cell.angle_beta   90.00
_cell.angle_gamma   90.00
#
_symmetry.space_group_name_H-M   'P 1'
#
loop_
_entity.id
_entity.type
_entity.pdbx_description
1 polymer ?
#
loop_
_entity_poly.entity_id
_entity_poly.type
_entity_poly.pdbx_seq_one_letter_code
_entity_poly.pdbx_strand_id
1 'polypeptide(L)'
;METLEDIYIGSVETDRGTREQVRFYDTRGLRDGMEFPRHYYTFADGFVLVYSIDSKESFKRMEALKKDIDRHRDKKEVTIVVLGNKLDKQDERRVDSNVAQNWAKNEKVRLWEVSVVDRRTLIEPFVYLASKMTQPQSKSTFPLSRNKNKGSGSTDS
;
A
#
# COMPACT_ATOMS: atom_id res chain seq x y z
N MET A 1 -19.19 16.78 -6.99
CA MET A 1 -19.32 16.39 -5.58
C MET A 1 -17.94 15.94 -5.14
N GLU A 2 -17.41 16.51 -4.05
CA GLU A 2 -16.09 16.13 -3.54
C GLU A 2 -16.26 15.11 -2.43
N THR A 3 -15.35 14.14 -2.32
CA THR A 3 -15.30 13.23 -1.17
C THR A 3 -15.08 14.05 0.10
N LEU A 4 -15.83 13.75 1.15
CA LEU A 4 -15.61 14.31 2.49
C LEU A 4 -14.59 13.45 3.23
N GLU A 5 -14.93 12.20 3.49
CA GLU A 5 -14.05 11.11 3.95
C GLU A 5 -14.93 9.86 4.02
N ASP A 6 -14.54 8.76 3.37
CA ASP A 6 -15.31 7.51 3.37
C ASP A 6 -14.41 6.32 3.71
N ILE A 7 -14.99 5.28 4.33
CA ILE A 7 -14.28 4.04 4.65
C ILE A 7 -14.88 2.89 3.86
N TYR A 8 -14.05 2.23 3.06
CA TYR A 8 -14.42 1.05 2.29
C TYR A 8 -13.69 -0.17 2.82
N ILE A 9 -14.35 -1.33 2.83
CA ILE A 9 -13.73 -2.60 3.20
C ILE A 9 -13.70 -3.49 1.96
N GLY A 10 -12.50 -3.87 1.53
CA GLY A 10 -12.28 -4.79 0.42
C GLY A 10 -11.60 -6.08 0.89
N SER A 11 -11.79 -7.16 0.14
CA SER A 11 -10.97 -8.37 0.26
C SER A 11 -10.02 -8.44 -0.93
N VAL A 12 -8.73 -8.48 -0.67
CA VAL A 12 -7.68 -8.56 -1.69
C VAL A 12 -6.98 -9.90 -1.57
N GLU A 13 -6.93 -10.65 -2.66
CA GLU A 13 -6.15 -11.88 -2.72
C GLU A 13 -4.69 -11.53 -3.06
N THR A 14 -3.79 -11.85 -2.14
CA THR A 14 -2.34 -11.65 -2.30
C THR A 14 -1.77 -12.60 -3.36
N ASP A 15 -0.59 -12.28 -3.87
CA ASP A 15 0.21 -13.17 -4.73
C ASP A 15 0.51 -14.56 -4.12
N ARG A 16 0.35 -14.70 -2.80
CA ARG A 16 0.48 -15.96 -2.05
C ARG A 16 -0.82 -16.78 -2.00
N GLY A 17 -1.90 -16.33 -2.64
CA GLY A 17 -3.23 -16.94 -2.56
C GLY A 17 -3.94 -16.74 -1.21
N THR A 18 -3.42 -15.84 -0.36
CA THR A 18 -4.06 -15.49 0.93
C THR A 18 -4.99 -14.30 0.74
N ARG A 19 -6.23 -14.40 1.20
CA ARG A 19 -7.18 -13.28 1.18
C ARG A 19 -7.05 -12.42 2.43
N GLU A 20 -6.74 -11.15 2.22
CA GLU A 20 -6.60 -10.15 3.26
C GLU A 20 -7.78 -9.18 3.22
N GLN A 21 -8.25 -8.76 4.39
CA GLN A 21 -9.25 -7.70 4.49
C GLN A 21 -8.53 -6.35 4.62
N VAL A 22 -8.76 -5.46 3.66
CA VAL A 22 -8.13 -4.14 3.59
C VAL A 22 -9.20 -3.07 3.84
N ARG A 23 -8.91 -2.14 4.76
CA ARG A 23 -9.73 -0.94 4.97
C ARG A 23 -9.11 0.22 4.20
N PHE A 24 -9.85 0.74 3.23
CA PHE A 24 -9.47 1.91 2.45
C PHE A 24 -10.12 3.13 3.08
N TYR A 25 -9.29 4.11 3.44
CA TYR A 25 -9.73 5.41 3.92
C TYR A 25 -9.66 6.36 2.72
N ASP A 26 -10.78 6.59 2.05
CA ASP A 26 -10.85 7.54 0.94
C ASP A 26 -10.92 8.95 1.52
N THR A 27 -9.83 9.69 1.37
CA THR A 27 -9.68 11.03 1.93
C THR A 27 -10.12 12.07 0.91
N ARG A 28 -10.63 13.21 1.38
CA ARG A 28 -10.78 14.39 0.54
C ARG A 28 -9.44 14.75 -0.13
N GLY A 29 -9.49 15.09 -1.42
CA GLY A 29 -8.31 15.54 -2.16
C GLY A 29 -7.68 16.78 -1.50
N LEU A 30 -6.37 16.76 -1.32
CA LEU A 30 -5.63 17.90 -0.77
C LEU A 30 -5.65 19.06 -1.77
N ARG A 31 -6.20 20.19 -1.31
CA ARG A 31 -6.20 21.47 -2.03
C ARG A 31 -5.03 22.32 -1.54
N ASP A 32 -4.68 23.35 -2.29
CA ASP A 32 -3.60 24.26 -1.90
C ASP A 32 -3.89 24.89 -0.53
N GLY A 33 -2.88 24.87 0.34
CA GLY A 33 -2.98 25.37 1.71
C GLY A 33 -3.63 24.40 2.71
N MET A 34 -4.07 23.21 2.28
CA MET A 34 -4.55 22.18 3.20
C MET A 34 -3.41 21.24 3.61
N GLU A 35 -3.22 21.06 4.91
CA GLU A 35 -2.33 20.04 5.45
C GLU A 35 -3.01 18.67 5.46
N PHE A 36 -2.23 17.62 5.20
CA PHE A 36 -2.71 16.25 5.37
C PHE A 36 -2.96 15.97 6.86
N PRO A 37 -4.14 15.44 7.24
CA PRO A 37 -4.48 15.31 8.65
C PRO A 37 -3.50 14.40 9.39
N ARG A 38 -2.95 14.91 10.51
CA ARG A 38 -1.81 14.28 11.20
C ARG A 38 -2.04 12.85 11.63
N HIS A 39 -3.28 12.50 11.99
CA HIS A 39 -3.62 11.18 12.47
C HIS A 39 -3.34 10.08 11.42
N TYR A 40 -3.52 10.37 10.12
CA TYR A 40 -3.22 9.41 9.06
C TYR A 40 -1.74 9.01 8.99
N TYR A 41 -0.79 9.88 9.39
CA TYR A 41 0.64 9.53 9.41
C TYR A 41 0.96 8.42 10.42
N THR A 42 0.20 8.34 11.51
CA THR A 42 0.47 7.42 12.62
C THR A 42 -0.24 6.08 12.43
N PHE A 43 -1.53 6.07 12.05
CA PHE A 43 -2.30 4.83 12.05
C PHE A 43 -2.18 4.02 10.75
N ALA A 44 -1.95 4.66 9.60
CA ALA A 44 -1.98 3.98 8.31
C ALA A 44 -0.87 2.90 8.20
N ASP A 45 -1.22 1.72 7.66
CA ASP A 45 -0.24 0.67 7.35
C ASP A 45 0.46 0.90 6.02
N GLY A 46 -0.12 1.76 5.18
CA GLY A 46 0.50 2.30 3.98
C GLY A 46 -0.38 3.30 3.25
N PHE A 47 0.19 3.86 2.19
CA PHE A 47 -0.41 4.96 1.45
C PHE A 47 -0.52 4.62 -0.04
N VAL A 48 -1.65 5.01 -0.62
CA VAL A 48 -1.86 5.04 -2.06
C VAL A 48 -1.90 6.51 -2.47
N LEU A 49 -0.85 6.97 -3.15
CA LEU A 49 -0.79 8.34 -3.64
C LEU A 49 -1.27 8.37 -5.09
N VAL A 50 -2.19 9.27 -5.42
CA VAL A 50 -2.80 9.30 -6.74
C VAL A 50 -2.58 10.66 -7.39
N TYR A 51 -2.12 10.66 -8.63
CA TYR A 51 -2.14 11.83 -9.51
C TYR A 51 -2.85 11.48 -10.81
N SER A 52 -3.19 12.47 -11.64
CA SER A 52 -3.75 12.21 -12.97
C SER A 52 -2.70 12.50 -14.05
N ILE A 53 -2.56 11.63 -15.05
CA ILE A 53 -1.57 11.81 -16.12
C ILE A 53 -1.81 13.09 -16.96
N ASP A 54 -3.04 13.60 -16.96
CA ASP A 54 -3.47 14.82 -17.63
C ASP A 54 -3.21 16.10 -16.82
N SER A 55 -2.62 16.00 -15.61
CA SER A 55 -2.40 17.15 -14.72
C SER A 55 -1.01 17.14 -14.06
N LYS A 56 -0.09 17.98 -14.58
CA LYS A 56 1.23 18.24 -13.96
C LYS A 56 1.12 18.77 -12.53
N GLU A 57 0.08 19.55 -12.26
CA GLU A 57 -0.17 20.11 -10.94
C GLU A 57 -0.50 19.03 -9.92
N SER A 58 -1.35 18.06 -10.30
CA SER A 58 -1.65 16.91 -9.45
C SER A 58 -0.40 16.07 -9.13
N PHE A 59 0.51 15.93 -10.11
CA PHE A 59 1.78 15.24 -9.90
C PHE A 59 2.66 16.00 -8.88
N LYS A 60 2.84 17.32 -9.05
CA LYS A 60 3.61 18.14 -8.10
C LYS A 60 3.06 18.08 -6.67
N ARG A 61 1.73 18.11 -6.52
CA ARG A 61 1.07 17.96 -5.20
C ARG A 61 1.34 16.59 -4.59
N MET A 62 1.28 15.53 -5.40
CA MET A 62 1.63 14.18 -4.98
C MET A 62 3.09 14.08 -4.52
N GLU A 63 4.03 14.70 -5.25
CA GLU A 63 5.45 14.76 -4.84
C GLU A 63 5.63 15.46 -3.48
N ALA A 64 4.92 16.56 -3.25
CA ALA A 64 4.95 17.28 -1.98
C ALA A 64 4.38 16.41 -0.84
N LEU A 65 3.22 15.79 -1.06
CA LEU A 65 2.58 14.90 -0.08
C LEU A 65 3.49 13.72 0.30
N LYS A 66 4.20 13.13 -0.68
CA LYS A 66 5.17 12.07 -0.40
C LYS A 66 6.27 12.53 0.56
N LYS A 67 6.82 13.73 0.35
CA LYS A 67 7.84 14.32 1.24
C LYS A 67 7.29 14.59 2.63
N ASP A 68 6.05 15.02 2.74
CA ASP A 68 5.40 15.27 4.01
C ASP A 68 5.14 13.96 4.78
N ILE A 69 4.73 12.89 4.09
CA ILE A 69 4.59 11.55 4.68
C ILE A 69 5.94 11.03 5.20
N ASP A 70 7.01 11.15 4.42
CA ASP A 70 8.33 10.70 4.88
C ASP A 70 8.84 11.47 6.10
N ARG A 71 8.48 12.75 6.20
CA ARG A 71 8.89 13.61 7.32
C ARG A 71 8.15 13.27 8.61
N HIS A 72 6.86 12.93 8.51
CA HIS A 72 5.99 12.82 9.68
C HIS A 72 5.56 11.39 10.03
N ARG A 73 5.93 10.37 9.24
CA ARG A 73 5.60 8.99 9.58
C ARG A 73 6.32 8.55 10.86
N ASP A 74 5.56 7.99 11.79
CA ASP A 74 6.11 7.41 13.03
C ASP A 74 6.64 5.99 12.81
N LYS A 75 6.06 5.25 11.85
CA LYS A 75 6.45 3.88 11.51
C LYS A 75 7.71 3.89 10.65
N LYS A 76 8.70 3.07 11.01
CA LYS A 76 9.96 2.92 10.25
C LYS A 76 9.73 2.35 8.85
N GLU A 77 8.78 1.44 8.71
CA GLU A 77 8.41 0.81 7.44
C GLU A 77 6.94 1.05 7.15
N VAL A 78 6.68 1.86 6.12
CA VAL A 78 5.34 2.15 5.59
C VAL A 78 5.37 1.87 4.10
N THR A 79 4.46 1.02 3.62
CA THR A 79 4.39 0.73 2.18
C THR A 79 3.69 1.88 1.47
N ILE A 80 4.34 2.44 0.43
CA ILE A 80 3.78 3.51 -0.38
C ILE A 80 3.74 3.07 -1.84
N VAL A 81 2.57 3.19 -2.46
CA VAL A 81 2.37 2.98 -3.89
C VAL A 81 1.83 4.25 -4.53
N VAL A 82 2.19 4.48 -5.78
CA VAL A 82 1.79 5.66 -6.55
C VAL A 82 0.99 5.23 -7.78
N LEU A 83 -0.13 5.90 -8.01
CA LEU A 83 -1.01 5.64 -9.14
C LEU A 83 -1.10 6.88 -10.05
N GLY A 84 -0.63 6.74 -11.28
CA GLY A 84 -0.90 7.69 -12.37
C GLY A 84 -2.25 7.37 -13.01
N ASN A 85 -3.32 7.96 -12.50
CA ASN A 85 -4.68 7.68 -12.93
C ASN A 85 -5.02 8.36 -14.28
N LYS A 86 -6.14 7.92 -14.87
CA LYS A 86 -6.67 8.34 -16.17
C LYS A 86 -5.78 7.94 -17.35
N LEU A 87 -5.19 6.75 -17.29
CA LEU A 87 -4.37 6.19 -18.38
C LEU A 87 -5.12 6.17 -19.73
N ASP A 88 -6.44 6.16 -19.74
CA ASP A 88 -7.28 6.31 -20.94
C ASP A 88 -7.10 7.66 -21.67
N LYS A 89 -6.65 8.71 -20.98
CA LYS A 89 -6.45 10.06 -21.54
C LYS A 89 -5.03 10.29 -22.05
N GLN A 90 -4.49 9.37 -22.86
CA GLN A 90 -3.14 9.51 -23.42
C GLN A 90 -2.97 10.80 -24.25
N ASP A 91 -3.98 11.19 -25.00
CA ASP A 91 -3.93 12.37 -25.87
C ASP A 91 -3.89 13.69 -25.07
N GLU A 92 -4.37 13.67 -23.82
CA GLU A 92 -4.34 14.82 -22.91
C GLU A 92 -3.13 14.76 -21.96
N ARG A 93 -2.21 13.80 -22.13
CA ARG A 93 -1.09 13.57 -21.21
C ARG A 93 -0.27 14.83 -21.02
N ARG A 94 -0.12 15.23 -19.75
CA ARG A 94 0.75 16.33 -19.31
C ARG A 94 1.94 15.85 -18.50
N VAL A 95 1.87 14.64 -17.92
CA VAL A 95 2.97 14.03 -17.16
C VAL A 95 3.61 12.94 -18.01
N ASP A 96 4.87 13.13 -18.38
CA ASP A 96 5.64 12.14 -19.13
C ASP A 96 5.88 10.88 -18.28
N SER A 97 5.64 9.71 -18.87
CA SER A 97 5.76 8.43 -18.16
C SER A 97 7.19 8.15 -17.69
N ASN A 98 8.21 8.51 -18.48
CA ASN A 98 9.60 8.29 -18.10
C ASN A 98 10.00 9.21 -16.94
N VAL A 99 9.54 10.46 -16.94
CA VAL A 99 9.73 11.40 -15.83
C VAL A 99 9.12 10.84 -14.55
N ALA A 100 7.86 10.39 -14.60
CA ALA A 100 7.17 9.84 -13.44
C ALA A 100 7.84 8.55 -12.91
N GLN A 101 8.24 7.64 -13.80
CA GLN A 101 8.93 6.40 -13.43
C GLN A 101 10.33 6.66 -12.84
N ASN A 102 11.09 7.60 -13.40
CA ASN A 102 12.38 8.00 -12.86
C ASN A 102 12.25 8.62 -11.47
N TRP A 103 11.24 9.48 -11.26
CA TRP A 103 10.91 10.02 -9.95
C TRP A 103 10.58 8.90 -8.95
N ALA A 104 9.71 7.95 -9.33
CA ALA A 104 9.32 6.84 -8.46
C ALA A 104 10.51 5.97 -8.04
N LYS A 105 11.43 5.70 -8.97
CA LYS A 105 12.69 4.99 -8.71
C LYS A 105 13.56 5.71 -7.69
N ASN A 106 13.69 7.04 -7.81
CA ASN A 106 14.49 7.85 -6.88
C ASN A 106 13.87 7.89 -5.48
N GLU A 107 12.55 8.00 -5.40
CA GLU A 107 11.79 7.97 -4.14
C GLU A 107 11.60 6.56 -3.56
N LYS A 108 12.11 5.53 -4.25
CA LYS A 108 12.02 4.11 -3.87
C LYS A 108 10.57 3.63 -3.66
N VAL A 109 9.65 4.15 -4.48
CA VAL A 109 8.24 3.74 -4.51
C VAL A 109 7.90 3.03 -5.81
N ARG A 110 6.84 2.22 -5.80
CA ARG A 110 6.31 1.63 -7.03
C ARG A 110 5.25 2.54 -7.63
N LEU A 111 5.30 2.73 -8.95
CA LEU A 111 4.35 3.53 -9.69
C LEU A 111 3.72 2.70 -10.81
N TRP A 112 2.38 2.68 -10.83
CA TRP A 112 1.60 2.15 -11.94
C TRP A 112 0.77 3.26 -12.56
N GLU A 113 0.68 3.28 -13.88
CA GLU A 113 -0.34 4.08 -14.56
C GLU A 113 -1.60 3.22 -14.72
N VAL A 114 -2.74 3.77 -14.32
CA VAL A 114 -4.00 3.03 -14.20
C VAL A 114 -5.15 3.80 -14.82
N SER A 115 -6.22 3.10 -15.17
CA SER A 115 -7.48 3.70 -15.57
C SER A 115 -8.63 3.05 -14.81
N VAL A 116 -9.56 3.86 -14.33
CA VAL A 116 -10.82 3.37 -13.76
C VAL A 116 -11.69 2.71 -14.85
N VAL A 117 -11.51 3.10 -16.11
CA VAL A 117 -12.18 2.49 -17.27
C VAL A 117 -11.67 1.07 -17.47
N ASP A 118 -10.36 0.86 -17.39
CA ASP A 118 -9.75 -0.47 -17.38
C ASP A 118 -9.38 -0.93 -15.97
N ARG A 119 -10.39 -1.42 -15.24
CA ARG A 119 -10.25 -1.89 -13.86
C ARG A 119 -9.16 -2.93 -13.65
N ARG A 120 -8.74 -3.66 -14.70
CA ARG A 120 -7.66 -4.66 -14.59
C ARG A 120 -6.33 -4.01 -14.20
N THR A 121 -6.12 -2.76 -14.62
CA THR A 121 -4.92 -1.98 -14.28
C THR A 121 -4.81 -1.68 -12.78
N LEU A 122 -5.92 -1.70 -12.04
CA LEU A 122 -5.95 -1.46 -10.60
C LEU A 122 -5.59 -2.70 -9.78
N ILE A 123 -5.68 -3.91 -10.35
CA ILE A 123 -5.52 -5.16 -9.59
C ILE A 123 -4.10 -5.27 -9.00
N GLU A 124 -3.08 -5.17 -9.86
CA GLU A 124 -1.69 -5.40 -9.46
C GLU A 124 -1.20 -4.44 -8.36
N PRO A 125 -1.46 -3.12 -8.41
CA PRO A 125 -1.07 -2.21 -7.33
C PRO A 125 -1.64 -2.60 -5.96
N PHE A 126 -2.92 -3.00 -5.89
CA PHE A 126 -3.56 -3.34 -4.63
C PHE A 126 -3.12 -4.72 -4.12
N VAL A 127 -2.89 -5.69 -5.01
CA VAL A 127 -2.30 -6.97 -4.63
C VAL A 127 -0.90 -6.76 -4.05
N TYR A 128 -0.06 -5.95 -4.71
CA TYR A 128 1.28 -5.61 -4.20
C TYR A 128 1.21 -4.94 -2.82
N LEU A 129 0.30 -3.98 -2.66
CA LEU A 129 0.10 -3.26 -1.40
C LEU A 129 -0.24 -4.23 -0.26
N ALA A 130 -1.25 -5.09 -0.46
CA ALA A 130 -1.68 -6.07 0.53
C ALA A 130 -0.55 -7.07 0.86
N SER A 131 0.13 -7.62 -0.15
CA SER A 131 1.24 -8.56 0.04
C SER A 131 2.40 -7.98 0.84
N LYS A 132 2.68 -6.67 0.70
CA LYS A 132 3.74 -5.98 1.45
C LYS A 132 3.36 -5.63 2.87
N MET A 133 2.08 -5.36 3.13
CA MET A 133 1.58 -5.05 4.47
C MET A 133 1.46 -6.28 5.36
N THR A 134 1.17 -7.46 4.78
CA THR A 134 0.97 -8.66 5.58
C THR A 134 2.25 -9.51 5.63
N GLN A 135 2.83 -9.61 6.82
CA GLN A 135 3.95 -10.52 7.07
C GLN A 135 3.55 -11.95 6.69
N PRO A 136 4.46 -12.76 6.14
CA PRO A 136 4.19 -14.19 6.04
C PRO A 136 3.87 -14.67 7.45
N GLN A 137 2.70 -15.29 7.63
CA GLN A 137 2.38 -16.04 8.84
C GLN A 137 3.57 -16.98 9.06
N SER A 138 4.45 -16.67 10.02
CA SER A 138 5.44 -17.64 10.44
C SER A 138 4.60 -18.85 10.83
N LYS A 139 4.74 -19.96 10.12
CA LYS A 139 4.18 -21.23 10.58
C LYS A 139 4.66 -21.35 12.01
N SER A 140 3.76 -21.16 12.98
CA SER A 140 4.04 -21.37 14.38
C SER A 140 4.58 -22.79 14.48
N THR A 141 5.90 -22.90 14.52
CA THR A 141 6.55 -24.17 14.82
C THR A 141 6.45 -24.21 16.33
N PHE A 142 5.31 -24.66 16.84
CA PHE A 142 5.21 -25.05 18.23
C PHE A 142 6.41 -25.95 18.51
N PRO A 143 7.32 -25.59 19.44
CA PRO A 143 8.33 -26.53 19.88
C PRO A 143 7.57 -27.63 20.60
N LEU A 144 7.36 -28.76 19.93
CA LEU A 144 6.92 -29.99 20.58
C LEU A 144 7.98 -30.30 21.64
N SER A 145 7.64 -30.05 22.90
CA SER A 145 8.45 -30.43 24.04
C SER A 145 8.66 -31.94 23.96
N ARG A 146 9.89 -32.33 23.62
CA ARG A 146 10.33 -33.73 23.58
C ARG A 146 10.36 -34.23 25.01
N ASN A 147 9.24 -34.82 25.44
CA ASN A 147 9.09 -35.36 26.78
C ASN A 147 10.12 -36.49 26.98
N LYS A 148 11.13 -36.23 27.81
CA LYS A 148 12.27 -37.11 28.05
C LYS A 148 11.94 -38.01 29.24
N ASN A 149 11.08 -39.01 29.03
CA ASN A 149 10.91 -40.08 30.02
C ASN A 149 12.09 -41.06 29.91
N LYS A 150 13.17 -40.76 30.64
CA LYS A 150 13.97 -41.79 31.33
C LYS A 150 13.10 -42.23 32.52
N GLY A 151 12.78 -43.48 32.82
CA GLY A 151 13.33 -44.76 32.43
C GLY A 151 13.46 -45.57 33.72
N SER A 152 12.77 -46.71 33.81
CA SER A 152 13.21 -47.90 34.57
C SER A 152 12.11 -48.96 34.51
N GLY A 153 12.33 -49.98 33.70
CA GLY A 153 11.70 -51.28 33.91
C GLY A 153 12.44 -52.05 35.00
N SER A 154 11.69 -52.85 35.74
CA SER A 154 12.13 -54.16 36.22
C SER A 154 10.89 -54.90 36.77
N THR A 155 10.35 -55.78 35.95
CA THR A 155 9.73 -57.04 36.38
C THR A 155 10.78 -57.89 37.09
N ASP A 156 10.45 -58.47 38.25
CA ASP A 156 10.33 -59.92 38.38
C ASP A 156 10.01 -60.35 39.82
N SER A 157 9.16 -61.38 39.89
CA SER A 157 9.01 -62.44 40.92
C SER A 157 8.53 -62.07 42.33
#